data_AF-A0A0C2BS18-F1
#
_entry.id   AF-A0A0C2BS18-F1
#
_cell.length_a   1.000
_cell.length_b   1.000
_cell.length_c   1.000
_cell.angle_alpha   90.00
_cell.angle_beta   90.00
_cell.angle_gamma   90.00
#
_symmetry.space_group_name_H-M   'P 1'
#
loop_
_entity.id
_entity.type
_entity.pdbx_description
1 polymer ?
#
loop_
_entity_poly.entity_id
_entity_poly.type
_entity_poly.pdbx_seq_one_letter_code
_entity_poly.pdbx_strand_id
1 'polypeptide(L)'
;MGELVAHIVPISRLDHIEGALSSLVGKSFLQALRTTTDRWAHEIRGEANTPILSKPDEVFADVVRTFELRHIICHEIASAYEIDSNEVARCFESCVAFLRVADEFISETIHPGAPLSQAEMNIAAFESLAEKKKLLEDAVATIKLRLDSTELAAFEIAHENWQSYCDAWANFVAGDQANGGTIWPMIYSGTAETLVQHRFEEVSGCGRLGDGG
;
A
#
# COMPACT_ATOMS: atom_id res chain seq x y z
N MET A 1 -2.36 17.64 1.14
CA MET A 1 -3.58 16.87 1.51
C MET A 1 -3.57 16.50 2.99
N GLY A 2 -2.56 15.80 3.51
CA GLY A 2 -2.50 15.42 4.94
C GLY A 2 -2.61 16.60 5.93
N GLU A 3 -1.92 17.71 5.65
CA GLU A 3 -2.01 18.93 6.47
C GLU A 3 -3.40 19.59 6.45
N LEU A 4 -4.08 19.57 5.29
CA LEU A 4 -5.44 20.08 5.15
C LEU A 4 -6.44 19.24 5.96
N VAL A 5 -6.30 17.89 5.90
CA VAL A 5 -7.14 16.96 6.67
C VAL A 5 -6.92 17.13 8.17
N ALA A 6 -5.67 17.31 8.61
CA ALA A 6 -5.33 17.53 10.02
C ALA A 6 -5.92 18.84 10.58
N HIS A 7 -6.14 19.85 9.75
CA HIS A 7 -6.82 21.09 10.13
C HIS A 7 -8.35 20.98 10.15
N ILE A 8 -8.92 20.06 9.35
CA ILE A 8 -10.38 19.89 9.19
C ILE A 8 -10.94 18.86 10.18
N VAL A 9 -10.16 17.82 10.50
CA VAL A 9 -10.57 16.76 11.43
C VAL A 9 -9.95 17.07 12.79
N PRO A 10 -10.74 17.51 13.79
CA PRO A 10 -10.20 17.75 15.11
C PRO A 10 -9.77 16.42 15.73
N ILE A 11 -8.48 16.23 15.99
CA ILE A 11 -7.95 15.06 16.71
C ILE A 11 -7.51 15.51 18.10
N SER A 12 -8.45 15.51 19.04
CA SER A 12 -8.22 15.98 20.41
C SER A 12 -8.67 14.99 21.49
N ARG A 13 -9.23 13.85 21.08
CA ARG A 13 -9.63 12.73 21.94
C ARG A 13 -9.64 11.44 21.11
N LEU A 14 -9.56 10.29 21.79
CA LEU A 14 -9.58 8.98 21.13
C LEU A 14 -10.85 8.75 20.29
N ASP A 15 -12.01 9.19 20.76
CA ASP A 15 -13.28 9.03 20.03
C ASP A 15 -13.29 9.72 18.65
N HIS A 16 -12.49 10.78 18.48
CA HIS A 16 -12.36 11.43 17.17
C HIS A 16 -11.59 10.53 16.20
N ILE A 17 -10.54 9.85 16.69
CA ILE A 17 -9.78 8.87 15.92
C ILE A 17 -10.69 7.69 15.55
N GLU A 18 -11.41 7.14 16.54
CA GLU A 18 -12.36 6.05 16.32
C GLU A 18 -13.41 6.43 15.27
N GLY A 19 -14.06 7.58 15.39
CA GLY A 19 -15.09 8.02 14.45
C GLY A 19 -14.56 8.23 13.03
N ALA A 20 -13.41 8.92 12.90
CA ALA A 20 -12.82 9.21 11.60
C ALA A 20 -12.34 7.93 10.90
N LEU A 21 -11.56 7.10 11.58
CA LEU A 21 -11.01 5.88 10.99
C LEU A 21 -12.10 4.84 10.75
N SER A 22 -13.07 4.67 11.66
CA SER A 22 -14.19 3.75 11.45
C SER A 22 -15.01 4.10 10.21
N SER A 23 -15.19 5.40 9.94
CA SER A 23 -15.88 5.88 8.74
C SER A 23 -15.10 5.54 7.46
N LEU A 24 -13.78 5.63 7.50
CA LEU A 24 -12.91 5.30 6.36
C LEU A 24 -12.85 3.79 6.10
N VAL A 25 -12.76 2.97 7.15
CA VAL A 25 -12.60 1.51 7.00
C VAL A 25 -13.94 0.75 6.97
N GLY A 26 -15.06 1.43 7.21
CA GLY A 26 -16.41 0.86 7.16
C GLY A 26 -16.76 -0.10 8.31
N LYS A 27 -15.96 -0.15 9.38
CA LYS A 27 -16.16 -0.97 10.58
C LYS A 27 -15.55 -0.28 11.81
N SER A 28 -15.91 -0.71 13.02
CA SER A 28 -15.31 -0.13 14.24
C SER A 28 -13.81 -0.35 14.27
N PHE A 29 -13.06 0.75 14.28
CA PHE A 29 -11.61 0.74 14.20
C PHE A 29 -11.00 0.18 15.47
N LEU A 30 -11.40 0.66 16.66
CA LEU A 30 -10.92 0.14 17.94
C LEU A 30 -11.26 -1.34 18.16
N GLN A 31 -12.43 -1.80 17.70
CA GLN A 31 -12.75 -3.25 17.76
C GLN A 31 -11.84 -4.06 16.84
N ALA A 32 -11.52 -3.54 15.66
CA ALA A 32 -10.59 -4.21 14.77
C ALA A 32 -9.18 -4.32 15.39
N LEU A 33 -8.67 -3.24 16.01
CA LEU A 33 -7.35 -3.24 16.67
C LEU A 33 -7.21 -4.30 17.77
N ARG A 34 -8.31 -4.70 18.44
CA ARG A 34 -8.28 -5.77 19.45
C ARG A 34 -7.94 -7.14 18.86
N THR A 35 -8.18 -7.32 17.57
CA THR A 35 -8.03 -8.60 16.87
C THR A 35 -6.92 -8.60 15.84
N THR A 36 -6.31 -7.44 15.56
CA THR A 36 -5.19 -7.32 14.63
C THR A 36 -3.98 -8.12 15.13
N THR A 37 -3.42 -8.91 14.24
CA THR A 37 -2.31 -9.83 14.48
C THR A 37 -1.08 -9.40 13.68
N ASP A 38 0.11 -9.71 14.18
CA ASP A 38 1.36 -9.51 13.44
C ASP A 38 1.53 -10.64 12.41
N ARG A 39 1.32 -10.33 11.12
CA ARG A 39 1.47 -11.33 10.06
C ARG A 39 2.91 -11.81 9.92
N TRP A 40 3.89 -10.94 10.10
CA TRP A 40 5.30 -11.34 10.04
C TRP A 40 5.64 -12.35 11.13
N ALA A 41 5.19 -12.11 12.37
CA ALA A 41 5.33 -13.06 13.46
C ALA A 41 4.81 -14.45 13.08
N HIS A 42 3.59 -14.49 12.57
CA HIS A 42 2.92 -15.74 12.26
C HIS A 42 3.47 -16.44 11.02
N GLU A 43 3.52 -15.75 9.88
CA GLU A 43 3.79 -16.32 8.56
C GLU A 43 5.29 -16.52 8.32
N ILE A 44 6.14 -15.62 8.81
CA ILE A 44 7.59 -15.66 8.58
C ILE A 44 8.34 -16.31 9.73
N ARG A 45 8.00 -15.98 10.99
CA ARG A 45 8.69 -16.56 12.17
C ARG A 45 8.02 -17.83 12.70
N GLY A 46 6.83 -18.18 12.21
CA GLY A 46 6.10 -19.38 12.66
C GLY A 46 5.54 -19.26 14.08
N GLU A 47 5.37 -18.04 14.58
CA GLU A 47 4.80 -17.78 15.91
C GLU A 47 3.28 -18.03 15.92
N ALA A 48 2.71 -18.12 17.12
CA ALA A 48 1.27 -18.25 17.27
C ALA A 48 0.57 -17.01 16.73
N ASN A 49 -0.52 -17.21 15.98
CA ASN A 49 -1.34 -16.10 15.47
C ASN A 49 -2.17 -15.50 16.61
N THR A 50 -1.58 -14.53 17.32
CA THR A 50 -2.20 -13.86 18.47
C THR A 50 -2.29 -12.35 18.24
N PRO A 51 -3.31 -11.66 18.80
CA PRO A 51 -3.42 -10.22 18.69
C PRO A 51 -2.16 -9.50 19.20
N ILE A 52 -1.79 -8.40 18.52
CA ILE A 52 -0.64 -7.56 18.89
C ILE A 52 -0.81 -6.98 20.30
N LEU A 53 -2.04 -6.55 20.62
CA LEU A 53 -2.37 -6.02 21.94
C LEU A 53 -2.78 -7.14 22.90
N SER A 54 -1.97 -7.38 23.93
CA SER A 54 -2.31 -8.30 25.02
C SER A 54 -3.38 -7.75 25.97
N LYS A 55 -3.43 -6.42 26.12
CA LYS A 55 -4.35 -5.71 27.01
C LYS A 55 -4.93 -4.44 26.36
N PRO A 56 -5.80 -4.59 25.36
CA PRO A 56 -6.27 -3.46 24.56
C PRO A 56 -7.00 -2.38 25.37
N ASP A 57 -7.77 -2.77 26.40
CA ASP A 57 -8.49 -1.80 27.24
C ASP A 57 -7.56 -0.90 28.05
N GLU A 58 -6.46 -1.45 28.59
CA GLU A 58 -5.44 -0.65 29.31
C GLU A 58 -4.77 0.32 28.33
N VAL A 59 -4.41 -0.15 27.14
CA VAL A 59 -3.80 0.68 26.09
C VAL A 59 -4.71 1.82 25.68
N PHE A 60 -5.99 1.55 25.40
CA PHE A 60 -6.94 2.59 24.98
C PHE A 60 -7.20 3.61 26.10
N ALA A 61 -7.30 3.15 27.36
CA ALA A 61 -7.45 4.03 28.51
C ALA A 61 -6.24 4.97 28.67
N ASP A 62 -5.03 4.47 28.50
CA ASP A 62 -3.81 5.29 28.57
C ASP A 62 -3.69 6.27 27.38
N VAL A 63 -4.19 5.92 26.19
CA VAL A 63 -4.27 6.87 25.06
C VAL A 63 -5.28 7.99 25.35
N VAL A 64 -6.44 7.66 25.92
CA VAL A 64 -7.39 8.68 26.41
C VAL A 64 -6.70 9.58 27.44
N ARG A 65 -6.00 8.97 28.39
CA ARG A 65 -5.27 9.69 29.43
C ARG A 65 -4.21 10.63 28.88
N THR A 66 -3.56 10.24 27.78
CA THR A 66 -2.57 11.10 27.10
C THR A 66 -3.22 12.40 26.59
N PHE A 67 -4.42 12.34 26.03
CA PHE A 67 -5.16 13.54 25.60
C PHE A 67 -5.56 14.43 26.79
N GLU A 68 -5.95 13.82 27.91
CA GLU A 68 -6.27 14.55 29.15
C GLU A 68 -5.04 15.25 29.73
N LEU A 69 -3.90 14.54 29.85
CA LEU A 69 -2.64 15.12 30.32
C LEU A 69 -2.21 16.29 29.43
N ARG A 70 -2.34 16.17 28.10
CA ARG A 70 -2.10 17.28 27.17
C ARG A 70 -3.01 18.47 27.48
N HIS A 71 -4.29 18.24 27.75
CA HIS A 71 -5.23 19.32 28.08
C HIS A 71 -4.83 20.04 29.38
N ILE A 72 -4.55 19.28 30.44
CA ILE A 72 -4.13 19.81 31.76
C ILE A 72 -2.87 20.66 31.60
N ILE A 73 -1.83 20.11 30.97
CA ILE A 73 -0.52 20.77 30.81
C ILE A 73 -0.63 22.03 29.97
N CYS A 74 -1.39 21.99 28.86
CA CYS A 74 -1.46 23.10 27.93
C CYS A 74 -2.44 24.20 28.34
N HIS A 75 -3.48 23.89 29.13
CA HIS A 75 -4.62 24.80 29.31
C HIS A 75 -5.09 25.04 30.75
N GLU A 76 -4.72 24.21 31.74
CA GLU A 76 -5.32 24.29 33.09
C GLU A 76 -4.41 24.87 34.20
N ILE A 77 -3.22 25.38 33.85
CA ILE A 77 -2.19 25.91 34.77
C ILE A 77 -1.47 24.77 35.54
N ALA A 78 -0.27 24.43 35.04
CA ALA A 78 0.64 23.40 35.57
C ALA A 78 1.23 23.66 36.97
N SER A 79 0.74 24.65 37.74
CA SER A 79 1.41 25.08 38.98
C SER A 79 1.10 24.24 40.23
N ALA A 80 0.14 23.32 40.15
CA ALA A 80 -0.22 22.42 41.27
C ALA A 80 -0.25 20.93 40.93
N TYR A 81 0.01 20.56 39.67
CA TYR A 81 -0.07 19.17 39.21
C TYR A 81 1.32 18.55 39.13
N GLU A 82 1.69 17.72 40.11
CA GLU A 82 2.87 16.87 40.00
C GLU A 82 2.58 15.76 38.98
N ILE A 83 3.26 15.83 37.83
CA ILE A 83 3.16 14.80 36.81
C ILE A 83 4.05 13.62 37.23
N ASP A 84 3.44 12.47 37.50
CA ASP A 84 4.17 11.25 37.78
C ASP A 84 4.90 10.77 36.51
N SER A 85 6.22 10.65 36.58
CA SER A 85 7.04 10.18 35.45
C SER A 85 6.67 8.75 35.05
N ASN A 86 6.19 7.92 35.98
CA ASN A 86 5.74 6.57 35.67
C ASN A 86 4.43 6.58 34.89
N GLU A 87 3.52 7.52 35.17
CA GLU A 87 2.29 7.72 34.41
C GLU A 87 2.61 8.12 32.96
N VAL A 88 3.53 9.05 32.76
CA VAL A 88 3.98 9.49 31.44
C VAL A 88 4.61 8.33 30.66
N ALA A 89 5.51 7.58 31.30
CA ALA A 89 6.15 6.42 30.66
C ALA A 89 5.11 5.37 30.23
N ARG A 90 4.14 5.06 31.10
CA ARG A 90 3.04 4.14 30.77
C ARG A 90 2.21 4.64 29.59
N CYS A 91 1.79 5.91 29.62
CA CYS A 91 1.02 6.53 28.53
C CYS A 91 1.78 6.50 27.20
N PHE A 92 3.09 6.74 27.24
CA PHE A 92 3.94 6.69 26.06
C PHE A 92 4.00 5.28 25.46
N GLU A 93 4.28 4.25 26.28
CA GLU A 93 4.32 2.86 25.81
C GLU A 93 2.98 2.42 25.21
N SER A 94 1.86 2.78 25.85
CA SER A 94 0.52 2.52 25.34
C SER A 94 0.26 3.24 24.00
N CYS A 95 0.70 4.49 23.84
CA CYS A 95 0.64 5.19 22.56
C CYS A 95 1.46 4.49 21.46
N VAL A 96 2.66 4.01 21.79
CA VAL A 96 3.51 3.26 20.84
C VAL A 96 2.82 1.95 20.44
N ALA A 97 2.27 1.21 21.40
CA ALA A 97 1.53 -0.03 21.13
C ALA A 97 0.29 0.23 20.25
N PHE A 98 -0.47 1.28 20.55
CA PHE A 98 -1.62 1.72 19.75
C PHE A 98 -1.22 2.05 18.31
N LEU A 99 -0.15 2.82 18.11
CA LEU A 99 0.33 3.18 16.77
C LEU A 99 0.80 1.97 15.98
N ARG A 100 1.51 1.03 16.60
CA ARG A 100 1.97 -0.21 15.94
C ARG A 100 0.81 -1.06 15.44
N VAL A 101 -0.21 -1.29 16.29
CA VAL A 101 -1.37 -2.09 15.88
C VAL A 101 -2.24 -1.36 14.85
N ALA A 102 -2.32 -0.03 14.93
CA ALA A 102 -3.03 0.78 13.95
C ALA A 102 -2.35 0.73 12.58
N ASP A 103 -1.02 0.83 12.54
CA ASP A 103 -0.22 0.72 11.32
C ASP A 103 -0.40 -0.64 10.65
N GLU A 104 -0.27 -1.74 11.41
CA GLU A 104 -0.50 -3.09 10.90
C GLU A 104 -1.91 -3.25 10.35
N PHE A 105 -2.92 -2.80 11.10
CA PHE A 105 -4.32 -2.91 10.68
C PHE A 105 -4.61 -2.10 9.40
N ILE A 106 -4.09 -0.88 9.31
CA ILE A 106 -4.28 -0.01 8.14
C ILE A 106 -3.55 -0.60 6.94
N SER A 107 -2.31 -1.06 7.12
CA SER A 107 -1.51 -1.70 6.08
C SER A 107 -2.25 -2.91 5.48
N GLU A 108 -2.74 -3.82 6.32
CA GLU A 108 -3.49 -5.01 5.88
C GLU A 108 -4.86 -4.63 5.28
N THR A 109 -5.46 -3.51 5.68
CA THR A 109 -6.71 -3.02 5.09
C THR A 109 -6.49 -2.45 3.68
N ILE A 110 -5.40 -1.73 3.46
CA ILE A 110 -5.07 -1.11 2.16
C ILE A 110 -4.46 -2.13 1.20
N HIS A 111 -3.65 -3.05 1.72
CA HIS A 111 -2.94 -4.07 0.96
C HIS A 111 -3.15 -5.46 1.56
N PRO A 112 -4.37 -6.04 1.47
CA PRO A 112 -4.66 -7.34 2.03
C PRO A 112 -3.74 -8.42 1.44
N GLY A 113 -3.13 -9.23 2.30
CA GLY A 113 -2.24 -10.30 1.86
C GLY A 113 -0.97 -9.82 1.16
N ALA A 114 -0.54 -8.58 1.40
CA ALA A 114 0.70 -8.07 0.82
C ALA A 114 1.89 -9.01 1.12
N PRO A 115 2.79 -9.21 0.15
CA PRO A 115 4.04 -9.96 0.36
C PRO A 115 4.85 -9.39 1.52
N LEU A 116 5.35 -10.26 2.40
CA LEU A 116 6.10 -9.84 3.59
C LEU A 116 7.61 -9.90 3.34
N SER A 117 8.08 -10.85 2.54
CA SER A 117 9.49 -11.02 2.22
C SER A 117 9.84 -10.53 0.82
N GLN A 118 11.10 -10.16 0.62
CA GLN A 118 11.61 -9.77 -0.69
C GLN A 118 11.41 -10.85 -1.77
N ALA A 119 11.48 -12.13 -1.39
CA ALA A 119 11.22 -13.24 -2.30
C ALA A 119 9.76 -13.25 -2.75
N GLU A 120 8.82 -13.15 -1.82
CA GLU A 120 7.38 -13.06 -2.13
C GLU A 120 7.07 -11.81 -2.94
N MET A 121 7.70 -10.67 -2.63
CA MET A 121 7.50 -9.45 -3.40
C MET A 121 7.98 -9.60 -4.86
N ASN A 122 9.12 -10.27 -5.07
CA ASN A 122 9.62 -10.57 -6.41
C ASN A 122 8.67 -11.50 -7.18
N ILE A 123 8.11 -12.50 -6.49
CA ILE A 123 7.13 -13.44 -7.08
C ILE A 123 5.86 -12.68 -7.46
N ALA A 124 5.28 -11.91 -6.53
CA ALA A 124 4.06 -11.15 -6.78
C ALA A 124 4.21 -10.14 -7.92
N ALA A 125 5.35 -9.44 -8.01
CA ALA A 125 5.62 -8.50 -9.10
C ALA A 125 5.71 -9.22 -10.46
N PHE A 126 6.30 -10.42 -10.49
CA PHE A 126 6.38 -11.24 -11.70
C PHE A 126 5.01 -11.76 -12.13
N GLU A 127 4.19 -12.24 -11.19
CA GLU A 127 2.83 -12.73 -11.45
C GLU A 127 1.93 -11.60 -11.98
N SER A 128 1.98 -10.42 -11.35
CA SER A 128 1.27 -9.22 -11.81
C SER A 128 1.64 -8.85 -13.26
N LEU A 129 2.94 -8.82 -13.56
CA LEU A 129 3.41 -8.57 -14.93
C LEU A 129 2.89 -9.62 -15.92
N ALA A 130 2.87 -10.90 -15.54
CA ALA A 130 2.38 -11.98 -16.40
C ALA A 130 0.89 -11.82 -16.71
N GLU A 131 0.07 -11.46 -15.73
CA GLU A 131 -1.35 -11.17 -15.93
C GLU A 131 -1.56 -9.99 -16.89
N LYS A 132 -0.82 -8.90 -16.72
CA LYS A 132 -0.90 -7.73 -17.62
C LYS A 132 -0.44 -8.05 -19.03
N LYS A 133 0.63 -8.83 -19.19
CA LYS A 133 1.10 -9.29 -20.51
C LYS A 133 0.04 -10.09 -21.22
N LYS A 134 -0.67 -10.98 -20.51
CA LYS A 134 -1.79 -11.75 -21.08
C LYS A 134 -2.92 -10.85 -21.60
N LEU A 135 -3.30 -9.82 -20.83
CA LEU A 135 -4.32 -8.86 -21.29
C LEU A 135 -3.87 -8.12 -22.56
N LEU A 136 -2.60 -7.73 -22.64
CA LEU A 136 -2.04 -7.12 -23.84
C LEU A 136 -2.02 -8.10 -25.03
N GLU A 137 -1.62 -9.35 -24.82
CA GLU A 137 -1.63 -10.38 -25.86
C GLU A 137 -3.04 -10.59 -26.43
N ASP A 138 -4.06 -10.65 -25.58
CA ASP A 138 -5.46 -10.75 -25.99
C ASP A 138 -5.92 -9.53 -26.80
N ALA A 139 -5.53 -8.31 -26.38
CA ALA A 139 -5.83 -7.08 -27.12
C ALA A 139 -5.11 -7.02 -28.48
N VAL A 140 -3.84 -7.46 -28.51
CA VAL A 140 -3.03 -7.59 -29.73
C VAL A 140 -3.64 -8.61 -30.69
N ALA A 141 -4.08 -9.77 -30.20
CA ALA A 141 -4.77 -10.75 -31.03
C ALA A 141 -6.05 -10.17 -31.63
N THR A 142 -6.80 -9.38 -30.85
CA THR A 142 -8.03 -8.73 -31.30
C THR A 142 -7.78 -7.70 -32.40
N ILE A 143 -6.77 -6.84 -32.28
CA ILE A 143 -6.48 -5.83 -33.31
C ILE A 143 -5.98 -6.50 -34.60
N LYS A 144 -5.14 -7.54 -34.50
CA LYS A 144 -4.60 -8.26 -35.67
C LYS A 144 -5.70 -8.81 -36.59
N LEU A 145 -6.85 -9.21 -36.05
CA LEU A 145 -7.99 -9.70 -36.84
C LEU A 145 -8.65 -8.63 -37.72
N ARG A 146 -8.35 -7.34 -37.48
CA ARG A 146 -8.99 -6.21 -38.15
C ARG A 146 -8.09 -5.53 -39.18
N LEU A 147 -6.81 -5.90 -39.23
CA LEU A 147 -5.79 -5.31 -40.09
C LEU A 147 -5.71 -6.05 -41.42
N ASP A 148 -5.45 -5.33 -42.50
CA ASP A 148 -5.04 -5.96 -43.75
C ASP A 148 -3.59 -6.49 -43.70
N SER A 149 -3.11 -7.16 -44.75
CA SER A 149 -1.77 -7.76 -44.75
C SER A 149 -0.63 -6.75 -44.61
N THR A 150 -0.79 -5.54 -45.13
CA THR A 150 0.23 -4.50 -45.07
C THR A 150 0.23 -3.84 -43.70
N GLU A 151 -0.95 -3.52 -43.17
CA GLU A 151 -1.13 -3.00 -41.82
C GLU A 151 -0.65 -3.99 -40.75
N LEU A 152 -0.95 -5.28 -40.93
CA LEU A 152 -0.53 -6.35 -40.02
C LEU A 152 1.00 -6.44 -39.95
N ALA A 153 1.69 -6.48 -41.10
CA ALA A 153 3.14 -6.53 -41.12
C ALA A 153 3.77 -5.30 -40.45
N ALA A 154 3.23 -4.10 -40.69
CA ALA A 154 3.70 -2.88 -40.04
C ALA A 154 3.45 -2.91 -38.52
N PHE A 155 2.30 -3.40 -38.09
CA PHE A 155 1.95 -3.52 -36.68
C PHE A 155 2.84 -4.54 -35.96
N GLU A 156 3.13 -5.69 -36.57
CA GLU A 156 4.00 -6.71 -35.97
C GLU A 156 5.42 -6.18 -35.75
N ILE A 157 6.01 -5.52 -36.76
CA ILE A 157 7.31 -4.87 -36.62
C ILE A 157 7.29 -3.81 -35.50
N ALA A 158 6.25 -2.98 -35.45
CA ALA A 158 6.11 -1.97 -34.40
C ALA A 158 5.99 -2.60 -33.01
N HIS A 159 5.25 -3.70 -32.89
CA HIS A 159 5.04 -4.41 -31.63
C HIS A 159 6.33 -5.11 -31.15
N GLU A 160 7.07 -5.78 -32.03
CA GLU A 160 8.35 -6.41 -31.72
C GLU A 160 9.41 -5.39 -31.26
N ASN A 161 9.50 -4.25 -31.95
CA ASN A 161 10.39 -3.15 -31.57
C ASN A 161 10.01 -2.59 -30.19
N TRP A 162 8.71 -2.45 -29.92
CA TRP A 162 8.22 -2.00 -28.62
C TRP A 162 8.55 -3.01 -27.51
N GLN A 163 8.42 -4.32 -27.74
CA GLN A 163 8.82 -5.35 -26.76
C GLN A 163 10.32 -5.25 -26.43
N SER A 164 11.15 -5.10 -27.47
CA SER A 164 12.60 -4.93 -27.30
C SER A 164 12.95 -3.66 -26.49
N TYR A 165 12.24 -2.56 -26.75
CA TYR A 165 12.36 -1.33 -25.96
C TYR A 165 11.97 -1.56 -24.50
N CYS A 166 10.87 -2.27 -24.23
CA CYS A 166 10.41 -2.55 -22.87
C CYS A 166 11.45 -3.31 -22.06
N ASP A 167 12.03 -4.37 -22.64
CA ASP A 167 13.07 -5.14 -21.98
C ASP A 167 14.31 -4.29 -21.72
N ALA A 168 14.79 -3.53 -22.72
CA ALA A 168 15.95 -2.67 -22.54
C ALA A 168 15.72 -1.59 -21.47
N TRP A 169 14.55 -0.97 -21.45
CA TRP A 169 14.20 0.07 -20.50
C TRP A 169 14.04 -0.48 -19.08
N ALA A 170 13.32 -1.58 -18.90
CA ALA A 170 13.15 -2.20 -17.59
C ALA A 170 14.50 -2.70 -17.02
N ASN A 171 15.38 -3.24 -17.87
CA ASN A 171 16.74 -3.60 -17.48
C ASN A 171 17.57 -2.39 -17.07
N PHE A 172 17.47 -1.28 -17.80
CA PHE A 172 18.16 -0.03 -17.47
C PHE A 172 17.73 0.52 -16.12
N VAL A 173 16.42 0.65 -15.87
CA VAL A 173 15.88 1.17 -14.61
C VAL A 173 16.25 0.28 -13.43
N ALA A 174 16.06 -1.04 -13.56
CA ALA A 174 16.41 -1.97 -12.50
C ALA A 174 17.93 -2.02 -12.26
N GLY A 175 18.73 -1.91 -13.32
CA GLY A 175 20.19 -1.82 -13.24
C GLY A 175 20.68 -0.58 -12.50
N ASP A 176 20.14 0.59 -12.81
CA ASP A 176 20.47 1.86 -12.16
C ASP A 176 20.13 1.85 -10.66
N GLN A 177 18.95 1.30 -10.30
CA GLN A 177 18.46 1.35 -8.92
C GLN A 177 18.97 0.22 -8.02
N ALA A 178 19.23 -0.97 -8.56
CA ALA A 178 19.56 -2.16 -7.77
C ALA A 178 20.85 -2.86 -8.20
N ASN A 179 21.39 -2.57 -9.38
CA ASN A 179 22.62 -3.14 -9.92
C ASN A 179 22.72 -4.68 -9.78
N GLY A 180 21.62 -5.39 -10.06
CA GLY A 180 21.54 -6.85 -9.96
C GLY A 180 21.32 -7.40 -8.53
N GLY A 181 21.02 -6.54 -7.55
CA GLY A 181 20.66 -6.93 -6.19
C GLY A 181 19.32 -7.67 -6.09
N THR A 182 18.98 -8.15 -4.89
CA THR A 182 17.79 -8.98 -4.66
C THR A 182 16.45 -8.29 -4.94
N ILE A 183 16.43 -6.94 -5.05
CA ILE A 183 15.23 -6.14 -5.39
C ILE A 183 15.10 -5.92 -6.90
N TRP A 184 16.15 -6.22 -7.66
CA TRP A 184 16.19 -6.04 -9.11
C TRP A 184 14.98 -6.66 -9.82
N PRO A 185 14.56 -7.91 -9.52
CA PRO A 185 13.44 -8.54 -10.23
C PRO A 185 12.12 -7.80 -10.03
N MET A 186 11.87 -7.27 -8.83
CA MET A 186 10.70 -6.45 -8.54
C MET A 186 10.73 -5.14 -9.33
N ILE A 187 11.85 -4.42 -9.36
CA ILE A 187 11.95 -3.15 -10.08
C ILE A 187 11.79 -3.35 -11.58
N TYR A 188 12.43 -4.39 -12.13
CA TYR A 188 12.26 -4.78 -13.53
C TYR A 188 10.79 -5.07 -13.82
N SER A 189 10.15 -5.92 -13.00
CA SER A 189 8.78 -6.37 -13.26
C SER A 189 7.78 -5.22 -13.16
N GLY A 190 7.89 -4.34 -12.15
CA GLY A 190 7.03 -3.17 -12.02
C GLY A 190 7.21 -2.13 -13.13
N THR A 191 8.46 -1.94 -13.60
CA THR A 191 8.73 -1.06 -14.75
C THR A 191 8.13 -1.63 -16.04
N ALA A 192 8.35 -2.92 -16.30
CA ALA A 192 7.78 -3.61 -17.45
C ALA A 192 6.24 -3.61 -17.39
N GLU A 193 5.64 -3.77 -16.21
CA GLU A 193 4.19 -3.78 -16.02
C GLU A 193 3.57 -2.44 -16.43
N THR A 194 4.18 -1.33 -16.01
CA THR A 194 3.73 0.02 -16.38
C THR A 194 3.74 0.21 -17.90
N LEU A 195 4.80 -0.22 -18.57
CA LEU A 195 4.90 -0.15 -20.03
C LEU A 195 3.85 -1.02 -20.71
N VAL A 196 3.65 -2.25 -20.24
CA VAL A 196 2.63 -3.17 -20.74
C VAL A 196 1.23 -2.58 -20.58
N GLN A 197 0.93 -1.98 -19.43
CA GLN A 197 -0.36 -1.33 -19.17
C GLN A 197 -0.61 -0.16 -20.14
N HIS A 198 0.37 0.73 -20.34
CA HIS A 198 0.25 1.82 -21.32
C HIS A 198 0.01 1.29 -22.73
N ARG A 199 0.76 0.25 -23.14
CA ARG A 199 0.58 -0.34 -24.46
C ARG A 199 -0.77 -1.02 -24.62
N PHE A 200 -1.27 -1.66 -23.56
CA PHE A 200 -2.60 -2.24 -23.54
C PHE A 200 -3.67 -1.17 -23.77
N GLU A 201 -3.55 0.00 -23.15
CA GLU A 201 -4.45 1.14 -23.35
C GLU A 201 -4.37 1.68 -24.79
N GLU A 202 -3.16 1.82 -25.34
CA GLU A 202 -2.96 2.22 -26.75
C GLU A 202 -3.61 1.22 -27.72
N VAL A 203 -3.33 -0.07 -27.58
CA VAL A 203 -3.80 -1.13 -28.49
C VAL A 203 -5.31 -1.30 -28.37
N SER A 204 -5.85 -1.27 -27.15
CA SER A 204 -7.29 -1.38 -26.91
C SER A 204 -8.05 -0.12 -27.35
N GLY A 205 -7.40 1.04 -27.30
CA GLY A 205 -7.94 2.32 -27.74
C GLY A 205 -7.89 2.55 -29.25
N CYS A 206 -7.17 1.73 -30.02
CA CYS A 206 -7.13 1.82 -31.48
C CYS A 206 -8.50 1.48 -32.11
N GLY A 207 -9.29 2.53 -32.38
CA GLY A 207 -10.37 2.50 -33.36
C GLY A 207 -9.81 2.30 -34.78
N ARG A 208 -10.67 1.94 -35.74
CA ARG A 208 -10.28 1.87 -37.16
C ARG A 208 -9.69 3.22 -37.56
N LEU A 209 -8.42 3.24 -37.97
CA LEU A 209 -7.82 4.38 -38.65
C LEU A 209 -8.51 4.52 -40.02
N GLY A 210 -9.68 5.16 -40.04
CA GLY A 210 -10.50 5.29 -41.26
C GLY A 210 -11.96 5.71 -41.08
N ASP A 211 -12.54 5.67 -39.87
CA ASP A 211 -13.95 6.05 -39.66
C ASP A 211 -14.17 7.56 -39.42
N GLY A 212 -13.14 8.38 -39.70
CA GLY A 212 -13.16 9.85 -39.59
C GLY A 212 -12.92 10.54 -40.92
N GLY A 213 -13.73 10.20 -41.93
CA GLY A 213 -13.79 10.88 -43.23
C GLY A 213 -15.16 11.53 -43.46
#